data_AF-A0A357C5W8-F1
#
_entry.id   AF-A0A357C5W8-F1
#
_cell.length_a   1.000
_cell.length_b   1.000
_cell.length_c   1.000
_cell.angle_alpha   90.00
_cell.angle_beta   90.00
_cell.angle_gamma   90.00
#
_symmetry.space_group_name_H-M   'P 1'
#
loop_
_entity.id
_entity.type
_entity.pdbx_description
1 polymer ?
#
loop_
_entity_poly.entity_id
_entity_poly.type
_entity_poly.pdbx_seq_one_letter_code
_entity_poly.pdbx_strand_id
1 'polypeptide(L)'
;MKQNRTLFDDAPPVKKSGGKEISNKKEVTPLDRLKNLEDKITGAIEKVKTLKEEKAALELRIKELEARLSDKDHEIEKLQAEKTAIKSQVEGLLDELDALEVV
;
A
#
# COMPACT_ATOMS: atom_id res chain seq x y z
N MET A 1 73.16 -45.58 12.59
CA MET A 1 71.77 -45.14 12.83
C MET A 1 71.30 -44.42 11.58
N LYS A 2 70.50 -45.08 10.74
CA LYS A 2 70.13 -44.60 9.39
C LYS A 2 68.85 -43.78 9.48
N GLN A 3 68.91 -42.56 8.95
CA GLN A 3 67.79 -41.61 8.89
C GLN A 3 66.78 -42.08 7.83
N ASN A 4 65.52 -42.25 8.23
CA ASN A 4 64.43 -42.57 7.31
C ASN A 4 63.96 -41.28 6.64
N ARG A 5 64.41 -41.01 5.40
CA ARG A 5 63.72 -40.05 4.52
C ARG A 5 62.59 -40.78 3.82
N THR A 6 61.41 -40.16 3.77
CA THR A 6 60.25 -40.75 3.11
C THR A 6 60.15 -40.22 1.69
N LEU A 7 59.49 -40.98 0.81
CA LEU A 7 59.30 -40.68 -0.63
C LEU A 7 58.49 -39.38 -0.88
N PHE A 8 58.06 -38.70 0.18
CA PHE A 8 57.29 -37.46 0.15
C PHE A 8 58.11 -36.21 0.54
N ASP A 9 59.39 -36.36 0.88
CA ASP A 9 60.27 -35.24 1.26
C ASP A 9 60.76 -34.41 0.06
N ASP A 10 60.43 -34.80 -1.18
CA ASP A 10 60.81 -34.10 -2.42
C ASP A 10 59.74 -33.09 -2.88
N ALA A 11 59.08 -32.43 -1.93
CA ALA A 11 58.22 -31.29 -2.24
C ALA A 11 59.10 -30.05 -2.49
N PRO A 12 58.97 -29.35 -3.64
CA PRO A 12 59.75 -28.16 -3.93
C PRO A 12 59.46 -27.07 -2.89
N PRO A 13 60.44 -26.20 -2.55
CA PRO A 13 60.21 -25.11 -1.61
C PRO A 13 59.12 -24.20 -2.17
N VAL A 14 57.94 -24.25 -1.55
CA VAL A 14 56.85 -23.31 -1.82
C VAL A 14 57.40 -21.93 -1.48
N LYS A 15 57.69 -21.15 -2.52
CA LYS A 15 58.05 -19.74 -2.40
C LYS A 15 56.96 -19.07 -1.57
N LYS A 16 57.36 -18.46 -0.45
CA LYS A 16 56.60 -17.41 0.22
C LYS A 16 56.42 -16.26 -0.76
N SER A 17 55.42 -16.34 -1.64
CA SER A 17 54.88 -15.18 -2.33
C SER A 17 53.95 -14.50 -1.34
N GLY A 18 54.50 -13.49 -0.66
CA GLY A 18 53.68 -12.50 0.02
C GLY A 18 52.64 -11.92 -0.93
N GLY A 19 51.52 -11.48 -0.38
CA GLY A 19 50.54 -10.75 -1.16
C GLY A 19 49.11 -11.08 -0.78
N LYS A 20 48.68 -10.42 0.30
CA LYS A 20 47.31 -9.94 0.48
C LYS A 20 46.27 -11.03 0.70
N GLU A 21 46.12 -11.37 1.98
CA GLU A 21 44.79 -11.49 2.58
C GLU A 21 43.92 -10.35 2.05
N ILE A 22 43.04 -10.64 1.09
CA ILE A 22 41.89 -9.76 0.82
C ILE A 22 40.87 -10.17 1.86
N SER A 23 41.10 -9.68 3.07
CA SER A 23 40.12 -9.60 4.13
C SER A 23 38.92 -8.82 3.58
N ASN A 24 37.88 -9.56 3.21
CA ASN A 24 36.53 -9.03 3.06
C ASN A 24 36.06 -8.52 4.43
N LYS A 25 36.50 -7.32 4.80
CA LYS A 25 35.88 -6.49 5.81
C LYS A 25 35.97 -5.07 5.29
N LYS A 26 34.94 -4.63 4.56
CA LYS A 26 34.64 -3.18 4.48
C LYS A 26 34.50 -2.73 5.93
N GLU A 27 35.56 -2.16 6.50
CA GLU A 27 35.47 -1.45 7.75
C GLU A 27 34.51 -0.29 7.49
N VAL A 28 33.25 -0.49 7.87
CA VAL A 28 32.24 0.55 7.76
C VAL A 28 32.69 1.64 8.72
N THR A 29 33.29 2.69 8.16
CA THR A 29 33.79 3.80 8.96
C THR A 29 32.59 4.46 9.65
N PRO A 30 32.79 5.12 10.80
CA PRO A 30 31.73 5.90 11.42
C PRO A 30 31.07 6.89 10.44
N LEU A 31 31.84 7.39 9.47
CA LEU A 31 31.38 8.26 8.39
C LEU A 31 30.43 7.55 7.40
N ASP A 32 30.75 6.31 7.01
CA ASP A 32 29.86 5.51 6.15
C ASP A 32 28.53 5.17 6.84
N ARG A 33 28.56 4.94 8.16
CA ARG A 33 27.34 4.72 8.95
C ARG A 33 26.49 5.98 9.02
N LEU A 34 27.13 7.14 9.24
CA LEU A 34 26.45 8.43 9.28
C LEU A 34 25.76 8.73 7.94
N LYS A 35 26.48 8.58 6.83
CA LYS A 35 25.93 8.77 5.48
C LYS A 35 24.74 7.86 5.20
N ASN A 36 24.84 6.58 5.57
CA ASN A 36 23.72 5.64 5.43
C ASN A 36 22.50 6.02 6.28
N LEU A 37 22.70 6.63 7.45
CA LEU A 37 21.61 7.12 8.28
C LEU A 37 20.98 8.38 7.67
N GLU A 38 21.79 9.30 7.16
CA GLU A 38 21.32 10.50 6.44
C GLU A 38 20.47 10.13 5.22
N ASP A 39 20.92 9.16 4.41
CA ASP A 39 20.17 8.66 3.26
C ASP A 39 18.82 8.04 3.70
N LYS A 40 18.82 7.26 4.79
CA LYS A 40 17.59 6.67 5.34
C LYS A 40 16.63 7.72 5.91
N ILE A 41 17.16 8.74 6.57
CA ILE A 41 16.35 9.85 7.11
C ILE A 41 15.73 10.62 5.95
N THR A 42 16.50 10.93 4.91
CA THR A 42 16.00 11.61 3.71
C THR A 42 14.89 10.80 3.04
N GLY A 43 15.11 9.50 2.84
CA GLY A 43 14.09 8.62 2.27
C GLY A 43 12.84 8.47 3.17
N ALA A 44 12.99 8.52 4.49
CA ALA A 44 11.86 8.53 5.42
C ALA A 44 11.07 9.84 5.33
N ILE A 45 11.75 10.99 5.23
CA ILE A 45 11.13 12.30 5.06
C ILE A 45 10.32 12.36 3.77
N GLU A 46 10.89 11.89 2.66
CA GLU A 46 10.21 11.83 1.37
C GLU A 46 8.95 10.95 1.44
N LYS A 47 9.05 9.75 2.03
CA LYS A 47 7.90 8.86 2.24
C LYS A 47 6.81 9.52 3.07
N VAL A 48 7.18 10.20 4.16
CA VAL A 48 6.21 10.92 5.00
C VAL A 48 5.52 12.03 4.22
N LYS A 49 6.25 12.72 3.33
CA LYS A 49 5.65 13.75 2.47
C LYS A 49 4.64 13.14 1.50
N THR A 50 5.01 12.08 0.78
CA THR A 50 4.09 11.37 -0.14
C THR A 50 2.86 10.86 0.60
N LEU A 51 3.03 10.21 1.76
CA LEU A 51 1.91 9.71 2.55
C LEU A 51 0.98 10.83 3.05
N LYS A 52 1.50 12.02 3.35
CA LYS A 52 0.67 13.19 3.71
C LYS A 52 -0.16 13.68 2.53
N GLU A 53 0.44 13.72 1.34
CA GLU A 53 -0.26 14.13 0.10
C GLU A 53 -1.36 13.12 -0.27
N GLU A 54 -1.05 11.82 -0.22
CA GLU A 54 -2.02 10.74 -0.44
C GLU A 54 -3.16 10.78 0.57
N LYS A 55 -2.84 10.99 1.86
CA LYS A 55 -3.85 11.15 2.91
C LYS A 55 -4.80 12.30 2.60
N ALA A 56 -4.28 13.47 2.23
CA ALA A 56 -5.10 14.63 1.90
C ALA A 56 -6.00 14.36 0.68
N ALA A 57 -5.48 13.69 -0.35
CA ALA A 57 -6.25 13.29 -1.51
C ALA A 57 -7.38 12.31 -1.16
N LEU A 58 -7.10 11.33 -0.30
CA LEU A 58 -8.11 10.38 0.19
C LEU A 58 -9.18 11.06 1.04
N GLU A 59 -8.81 12.00 1.90
CA GLU A 59 -9.76 12.79 2.70
C GLU A 59 -10.72 13.61 1.81
N LEU A 60 -10.21 14.23 0.74
CA LEU A 60 -11.04 14.91 -0.25
C LEU A 60 -11.98 13.91 -0.94
N ARG A 61 -11.46 12.75 -1.33
CA ARG A 61 -12.26 11.73 -2.00
C ARG A 61 -13.38 11.18 -1.12
N ILE A 62 -13.12 11.01 0.18
CA ILE A 62 -14.13 10.59 1.16
C ILE A 62 -15.25 11.63 1.21
N LYS A 63 -14.92 12.92 1.36
CA LYS A 63 -15.94 13.99 1.39
C LYS A 63 -16.80 14.04 0.12
N GLU A 64 -16.18 13.86 -1.05
CA GLU A 64 -16.93 13.79 -2.30
C GLU A 64 -17.90 12.61 -2.34
N LEU A 65 -17.47 11.44 -1.85
CA LEU A 65 -18.30 10.24 -1.82
C LEU A 65 -19.43 10.38 -0.81
N GLU A 66 -19.18 10.98 0.36
CA GLU A 66 -20.19 11.29 1.36
C GLU A 66 -21.25 12.24 0.81
N ALA A 67 -20.85 13.30 0.09
CA ALA A 67 -21.80 14.21 -0.56
C ALA A 67 -22.67 13.49 -1.59
N ARG A 68 -22.06 12.66 -2.46
CA ARG A 68 -22.79 11.87 -3.45
C ARG A 68 -23.74 10.85 -2.82
N LEU A 69 -23.37 10.28 -1.67
CA LEU A 69 -24.24 9.38 -0.93
C LEU A 69 -25.47 10.15 -0.43
N SER A 70 -25.26 11.30 0.20
CA SER A 70 -26.34 12.16 0.69
C SER A 70 -27.30 12.59 -0.42
N ASP A 71 -26.77 12.97 -1.59
CA ASP A 71 -27.60 13.34 -2.75
C ASP A 71 -28.48 12.17 -3.21
N LYS A 72 -27.90 10.96 -3.23
CA LYS A 72 -28.63 9.74 -3.62
C LYS A 72 -29.68 9.33 -2.60
N ASP A 73 -29.39 9.47 -1.31
CA ASP A 73 -30.37 9.19 -0.26
C ASP A 73 -31.57 10.13 -0.40
N HIS A 74 -31.33 11.42 -0.66
CA HIS A 74 -32.41 12.37 -0.90
C HIS A 74 -33.21 12.07 -2.18
N GLU A 75 -32.55 11.64 -3.25
CA GLU A 75 -33.22 11.18 -4.47
C GLU A 75 -34.11 9.95 -4.20
N ILE A 76 -33.63 8.99 -3.40
CA ILE A 76 -34.40 7.81 -3.00
C ILE A 76 -35.64 8.22 -2.19
N GLU A 77 -35.50 9.10 -1.20
CA GLU A 77 -36.62 9.60 -0.40
C GLU A 77 -37.69 10.27 -1.28
N LYS A 78 -37.25 11.11 -2.22
CA LYS A 78 -38.14 11.77 -3.19
C LYS A 78 -38.90 10.75 -4.04
N LEU A 79 -38.20 9.76 -4.60
CA LEU A 79 -38.82 8.71 -5.42
C LEU A 79 -39.80 7.85 -4.61
N GLN A 80 -39.51 7.59 -3.33
CA GLN A 80 -40.43 6.88 -2.43
C GLN A 80 -41.71 7.68 -2.16
N ALA A 81 -41.59 8.99 -1.95
CA ALA A 81 -42.73 9.88 -1.77
C ALA A 81 -43.60 9.92 -3.04
N GLU A 82 -42.97 10.11 -4.21
CA GLU A 82 -43.67 10.08 -5.51
C GLU A 82 -44.37 8.75 -5.75
N LYS A 83 -43.69 7.62 -5.49
CA LYS A 83 -44.28 6.28 -5.59
C LYS A 83 -45.52 6.13 -4.71
N THR A 84 -45.46 6.64 -3.48
CA THR A 84 -46.59 6.57 -2.54
C THR A 84 -47.77 7.42 -3.02
N ALA A 85 -47.49 8.62 -3.52
CA ALA A 85 -48.51 9.50 -4.07
C ALA A 85 -49.20 8.89 -5.30
N ILE A 86 -48.42 8.34 -6.25
CA ILE A 86 -48.95 7.65 -7.43
C ILE A 86 -49.80 6.45 -7.01
N LYS A 87 -49.32 5.65 -6.06
CA LYS A 87 -50.07 4.50 -5.55
C LYS A 87 -51.45 4.92 -5.01
N SER A 88 -51.48 5.97 -4.19
CA SER A 88 -52.73 6.50 -3.64
C SER A 88 -53.68 7.04 -4.72
N GLN A 89 -53.13 7.69 -5.75
CA GLN A 89 -53.93 8.15 -6.90
C GLN A 89 -54.54 6.97 -7.68
N VAL A 90 -53.77 5.91 -7.91
CA VAL A 90 -54.25 4.70 -8.60
C VAL A 90 -55.34 4.00 -7.77
N GLU A 91 -55.14 3.85 -6.46
CA GLU A 91 -56.16 3.27 -5.57
C GLU A 91 -57.45 4.07 -5.60
N GLY A 92 -57.38 5.40 -5.51
CA GLY A 92 -58.57 6.26 -5.61
C GLY A 92 -59.31 6.14 -6.95
N LEU A 93 -58.57 6.07 -8.07
CA LEU A 93 -59.18 5.87 -9.39
C LEU A 93 -59.84 4.51 -9.55
N LEU A 94 -59.30 3.46 -8.91
CA LEU A 94 -59.91 2.13 -8.90
C LEU A 94 -61.20 2.13 -8.08
N ASP A 95 -61.20 2.76 -6.90
CA ASP A 95 -62.39 2.90 -6.07
C ASP A 95 -63.50 3.68 -6.80
N GLU A 96 -63.15 4.74 -7.53
CA GLU A 96 -64.08 5.50 -8.37
C GLU A 96 -64.66 4.65 -9.51
N LEU A 97 -63.83 3.81 -10.14
CA LEU A 97 -64.28 2.91 -11.20
C LEU A 97 -65.24 1.83 -10.68
N ASP A 98 -64.90 1.20 -9.55
CA ASP A 98 -65.75 0.21 -8.90
C ASP A 98 -67.12 0.81 -8.51
N ALA A 99 -67.12 2.05 -8.02
CA ALA A 99 -68.35 2.76 -7.70
C ALA A 99 -69.24 3.02 -8.94
N LEU A 100 -68.65 3.21 -10.12
CA LEU A 100 -69.38 3.41 -11.37
C LEU A 100 -69.91 2.09 -11.97
N GLU A 101 -69.23 0.96 -11.75
CA GLU A 101 -69.71 -0.35 -12.24
C GLU A 101 -70.93 -0.90 -11.46
N VAL A 102 -71.15 -0.41 -10.23
CA VAL A 102 -72.24 -0.87 -9.34
C VAL A 102 -73.55 -0.07 -9.55
N VAL A 103 -73.53 1.03 -10.31
CA VAL A 103 -74.69 1.88 -10.64
C VAL A 103 -75.26 1.53 -12.01
#